data_AF-A0A1B6KJ70-F1
#
_entry.id   AF-A0A1B6KJ70-F1
#
_cell.length_a   1.000
_cell.length_b   1.000
_cell.length_c   1.000
_cell.angle_alpha   90.00
_cell.angle_beta   90.00
_cell.angle_gamma   90.00
#
_symmetry.space_group_name_H-M   'P 1'
#
loop_
_entity.id
_entity.type
_entity.pdbx_description
1 polymer ?
#
loop_
_entity_poly.entity_id
_entity_poly.type
_entity_poly.pdbx_seq_one_letter_code
_entity_poly.pdbx_strand_id
1 'polypeptide(L)'
;PHLCCLRLAVMKRNGQLSGECFTIKYHDTPDVIDFFVLRQTYDNALDRQWEIGDRFRSMIDDHWWWGRIDCRRSTTSTSEFLKYRIIWDNGESESLSPWDMEPVEPSAEPVEVG
;
A
#
# COMPACT_ATOMS: atom_id res chain seq x y z
N PRO A 1 -8.66 1.78 19.78
CA PRO A 1 -7.42 1.07 19.37
C PRO A 1 -7.14 -0.15 20.26
N HIS A 2 -7.32 -1.36 19.72
CA HIS A 2 -6.87 -2.58 20.40
C HIS A 2 -5.38 -2.78 20.10
N LEU A 3 -4.55 -2.76 21.13
CA LEU A 3 -3.14 -3.11 21.01
C LEU A 3 -3.02 -4.60 20.67
N CYS A 4 -2.52 -4.87 19.47
CA CYS A 4 -2.22 -6.22 19.00
C CYS A 4 -0.77 -6.58 19.30
N CYS A 5 -0.52 -7.86 19.52
CA CYS A 5 0.81 -8.40 19.81
C CYS A 5 1.02 -9.64 18.94
N LEU A 6 1.99 -9.59 18.04
CA LEU A 6 2.36 -10.70 17.15
C LEU A 6 3.74 -11.20 17.51
N ARG A 7 3.88 -12.52 17.60
CA ARG A 7 5.19 -13.19 17.64
C ARG A 7 5.47 -13.79 16.27
N LEU A 8 6.55 -13.35 15.64
CA LEU A 8 6.92 -13.71 14.28
C LEU A 8 8.22 -14.50 14.30
N ALA A 9 8.30 -15.54 13.46
CA ALA A 9 9.55 -16.25 13.19
C ALA A 9 10.23 -15.63 11.97
N VAL A 10 11.55 -15.45 12.03
CA VAL A 10 12.32 -14.89 10.93
C VAL A 10 12.52 -15.96 9.85
N MET A 11 12.25 -15.60 8.59
CA MET A 11 12.49 -16.46 7.43
C MET A 11 13.78 -16.05 6.73
N LYS A 12 14.59 -17.04 6.35
CA LYS A 12 15.73 -16.88 5.44
C LYS A 12 15.22 -16.62 4.02
N ARG A 13 16.09 -16.09 3.14
CA ARG A 13 15.76 -15.83 1.73
C ARG A 13 15.29 -17.08 0.96
N ASN A 14 15.71 -18.27 1.38
CA ASN A 14 15.28 -19.54 0.79
C ASN A 14 13.92 -20.05 1.30
N GLY A 15 13.21 -19.27 2.12
CA GLY A 15 11.90 -19.63 2.67
C GLY A 15 11.94 -20.49 3.94
N GLN A 16 13.10 -20.90 4.42
CA GLN A 16 13.21 -21.67 5.66
C GLN A 16 13.22 -20.74 6.89
N LEU A 17 12.69 -21.22 8.01
CA LEU A 17 12.79 -20.49 9.28
C LEU A 17 14.25 -20.42 9.74
N SER A 18 14.68 -19.25 10.26
CA SER A 18 16.02 -19.10 10.84
C SER A 18 16.12 -19.70 12.24
N GLY A 19 14.99 -19.94 12.90
CA GLY A 19 14.92 -20.32 14.31
C GLY A 19 14.82 -19.12 15.25
N GLU A 20 15.06 -17.90 14.74
CA GLU A 20 14.89 -16.67 15.49
C GLU A 20 13.42 -16.24 15.48
N CYS A 21 12.98 -15.65 16.60
CA CYS A 21 11.66 -15.06 16.73
C CYS A 21 11.77 -13.67 17.35
N PHE A 22 10.84 -12.80 16.99
CA PHE A 22 10.70 -11.48 17.61
C PHE A 22 9.23 -11.15 17.79
N THR A 23 8.94 -10.18 18.64
CA THR A 23 7.57 -9.76 18.96
C THR A 23 7.38 -8.31 18.51
N ILE A 24 6.31 -8.07 17.78
CA ILE A 24 5.86 -6.71 17.43
C ILE A 24 4.57 -6.44 18.20
N LYS A 25 4.50 -5.25 18.80
CA LYS A 25 3.24 -4.68 19.28
C LYS A 25 2.86 -3.56 18.32
N TYR A 26 1.62 -3.56 17.86
CA TYR A 26 1.10 -2.53 16.98
C TYR A 26 -0.35 -2.25 17.32
N HIS A 27 -0.79 -1.05 17.03
CA HIS A 27 -2.19 -0.70 17.00
C HIS A 27 -2.40 0.21 15.81
N ASP A 28 -3.61 0.17 15.28
CA ASP A 28 -4.04 1.12 14.27
C ASP A 28 -3.98 2.56 14.83
N THR A 29 -3.48 3.48 14.02
CA THR A 29 -3.31 4.90 14.37
C THR A 29 -3.86 5.72 13.22
N PRO A 30 -4.79 6.66 13.47
CA PRO A 30 -5.30 7.54 12.43
C PRO A 30 -4.17 8.21 11.65
N ASP A 31 -4.36 8.33 10.34
CA ASP A 31 -3.44 8.99 9.41
C ASP A 31 -2.05 8.33 9.29
N VAL A 32 -1.86 7.13 9.85
CA VAL A 32 -0.61 6.36 9.69
C VAL A 32 -0.82 5.25 8.68
N ILE A 33 -0.15 5.37 7.54
CA ILE A 33 -0.16 4.38 6.46
C ILE A 33 0.48 3.04 6.85
N ASP A 34 0.07 1.99 6.15
CA ASP A 34 0.58 0.64 6.36
C ASP A 34 2.06 0.52 5.94
N PHE A 35 2.91 0.23 6.92
CA PHE A 35 4.33 -0.10 6.71
C PHE A 35 4.66 -1.56 7.07
N PHE A 36 3.69 -2.31 7.59
CA PHE A 36 3.84 -3.73 7.89
C PHE A 36 2.80 -4.55 7.12
N VAL A 37 3.20 -5.03 5.95
CA VAL A 37 2.33 -5.72 5.00
C VAL A 37 2.66 -7.20 4.89
N LEU A 38 1.64 -8.01 4.59
CA LEU A 38 1.85 -9.42 4.28
C LEU A 38 2.64 -9.56 2.98
N ARG A 39 3.57 -10.52 2.95
CA ARG A 39 4.42 -10.77 1.78
C ARG A 39 3.63 -10.97 0.49
N GLN A 40 2.56 -11.76 0.53
CA GLN A 40 1.70 -12.00 -0.63
C GLN A 40 1.03 -10.72 -1.14
N THR A 41 0.63 -9.81 -0.25
CA THR A 41 0.04 -8.52 -0.61
C THR A 41 1.09 -7.64 -1.27
N TYR A 42 2.30 -7.61 -0.71
CA TYR A 42 3.44 -6.90 -1.29
C TYR A 42 3.78 -7.42 -2.69
N ASP A 43 3.98 -8.73 -2.84
CA ASP A 43 4.35 -9.37 -4.11
C ASP A 43 3.26 -9.11 -5.18
N ASN A 44 1.97 -9.34 -4.85
CA ASN A 44 0.86 -9.05 -5.76
C ASN A 44 0.78 -7.57 -6.16
N ALA A 45 1.11 -6.65 -5.24
CA ALA A 45 1.07 -5.23 -5.52
C ALA A 45 2.17 -4.79 -6.49
N LEU A 46 3.35 -5.45 -6.47
CA LEU A 46 4.43 -5.19 -7.43
C LEU A 46 4.13 -5.74 -8.81
N ASP A 47 3.44 -6.88 -8.89
CA ASP A 47 3.05 -7.50 -10.16
C ASP A 47 2.07 -6.65 -10.98
N ARG A 48 1.40 -5.67 -10.37
CA ARG A 48 0.51 -4.71 -11.05
C ARG A 48 1.25 -3.75 -12.00
N GLN A 49 2.55 -3.50 -11.75
CA GLN A 49 3.40 -2.66 -12.60
C GLN A 49 2.83 -1.25 -12.92
N TRP A 50 2.23 -0.61 -11.93
CA TRP A 50 1.64 0.74 -11.98
C TRP A 50 2.45 1.79 -12.75
N GLU A 51 1.89 2.35 -13.83
CA GLU A 51 2.46 3.40 -14.69
C GLU A 51 1.88 4.80 -14.44
N ILE A 52 2.56 5.84 -14.95
CA ILE A 52 2.05 7.22 -14.86
C ILE A 52 0.74 7.34 -15.65
N GLY A 53 -0.27 7.93 -15.02
CA GLY A 53 -1.62 8.08 -15.58
C GLY A 53 -2.57 6.95 -15.26
N ASP A 54 -2.09 5.82 -14.72
CA ASP A 54 -2.97 4.72 -14.31
C ASP A 54 -3.96 5.18 -13.24
N ARG A 55 -5.21 4.75 -13.42
CA ARG A 55 -6.29 4.95 -12.46
C ARG A 55 -6.25 3.89 -11.38
N PHE A 56 -6.47 4.30 -10.15
CA PHE A 56 -6.54 3.40 -9.01
C PHE A 56 -7.69 3.80 -8.09
N ARG A 57 -8.01 2.89 -7.17
CA ARG A 57 -8.81 3.18 -5.98
C ARG A 57 -8.08 2.75 -4.72
N SER A 58 -8.42 3.34 -3.58
CA SER A 58 -7.93 2.98 -2.26
C SER A 58 -9.07 3.00 -1.26
N MET A 59 -9.02 2.12 -0.25
CA MET A 59 -10.00 2.09 0.84
C MET A 59 -9.49 2.95 1.98
N ILE A 60 -10.19 4.05 2.28
CA ILE A 60 -9.85 4.99 3.36
C ILE A 60 -11.12 5.26 4.15
N ASP A 61 -11.06 5.07 5.47
CA ASP A 61 -12.20 5.23 6.39
C ASP A 61 -13.47 4.50 5.92
N ASP A 62 -13.33 3.25 5.48
CA ASP A 62 -14.41 2.40 4.94
C ASP A 62 -15.10 2.95 3.67
N HIS A 63 -14.48 3.93 3.00
CA HIS A 63 -14.92 4.47 1.72
C HIS A 63 -13.88 4.23 0.63
N TRP A 64 -14.36 4.04 -0.60
CA TRP A 64 -13.47 4.01 -1.76
C TRP A 64 -13.13 5.43 -2.19
N TRP A 65 -11.85 5.65 -2.44
CA TRP A 65 -11.29 6.88 -2.99
C TRP A 65 -10.60 6.58 -4.29
N TRP A 66 -10.75 7.43 -5.30
CA TRP A 66 -10.16 7.25 -6.61
C TRP A 66 -9.14 8.33 -6.90
N GLY A 67 -8.12 7.95 -7.67
CA GLY A 67 -7.11 8.88 -8.12
C GLY A 67 -6.38 8.35 -9.32
N ARG A 68 -5.29 9.05 -9.65
CA ARG A 68 -4.35 8.64 -10.69
C ARG A 68 -2.91 8.82 -10.26
N ILE A 69 -2.03 8.05 -10.88
CA ILE A 69 -0.59 8.18 -10.66
C ILE A 69 -0.07 9.40 -11.43
N ASP A 70 0.55 10.33 -10.70
CA ASP A 70 1.14 11.55 -11.27
C ASP A 70 2.60 11.33 -11.67
N CYS A 71 3.41 10.79 -10.74
CA CYS A 71 4.80 10.47 -11.02
C CYS A 71 5.37 9.42 -10.07
N ARG A 72 6.48 8.79 -10.47
CA ARG A 72 7.28 7.92 -9.61
C ARG A 72 8.38 8.76 -8.96
N ARG A 73 8.55 8.66 -7.63
CA ARG A 73 9.65 9.33 -6.95
C ARG A 73 10.97 8.80 -7.50
N SER A 74 11.78 9.69 -8.06
CA SER A 74 13.14 9.39 -8.49
C SER A 74 14.03 9.24 -7.26
N THR A 75 13.99 8.08 -6.63
CA THR A 75 14.91 7.75 -5.55
C THR A 75 15.96 6.78 -6.06
N THR A 76 17.19 6.92 -5.59
CA THR A 76 18.24 5.91 -5.76
C THR A 76 18.00 4.67 -4.88
N SER A 77 16.90 4.65 -4.13
CA SER A 77 16.52 3.58 -3.22
C SER A 77 15.69 2.53 -3.94
N THR A 78 15.90 1.28 -3.58
CA THR A 78 15.07 0.14 -4.02
C THR A 78 13.81 -0.03 -3.17
N SER A 79 13.46 0.98 -2.36
CA SER A 79 12.28 0.94 -1.49
C SER A 79 11.01 1.21 -2.29
N GLU A 80 10.00 0.38 -2.07
CA GLU A 80 8.67 0.53 -2.68
C GLU A 80 7.71 1.36 -1.81
N PHE A 81 8.08 1.61 -0.55
CA PHE A 81 7.30 2.44 0.37
C PHE A 81 7.22 3.88 -0.14
N LEU A 82 5.99 4.43 -0.25
CA LEU A 82 5.72 5.80 -0.68
C LEU A 82 6.34 6.19 -2.04
N LYS A 83 6.47 5.22 -2.94
CA LYS A 83 7.17 5.38 -4.22
C LYS A 83 6.37 6.18 -5.25
N TYR A 84 5.04 6.12 -5.20
CA TYR A 84 4.17 6.78 -6.17
C TYR A 84 3.65 8.09 -5.60
N ARG A 85 3.82 9.19 -6.33
CA ARG A 85 3.03 10.39 -6.09
C ARG A 85 1.74 10.27 -6.87
N ILE A 86 0.62 10.48 -6.19
CA ILE A 86 -0.71 10.38 -6.75
C ILE A 86 -1.41 11.74 -6.70
N ILE A 87 -2.49 11.86 -7.47
CA ILE A 87 -3.47 12.93 -7.37
C ILE A 87 -4.82 12.25 -7.19
N TRP A 88 -5.48 12.53 -6.07
CA TRP A 88 -6.86 12.14 -5.79
C TRP A 88 -7.82 12.90 -6.70
N ASP A 89 -9.02 12.38 -6.94
CA ASP A 89 -10.00 13.02 -7.82
C ASP A 89 -10.44 14.41 -7.32
N ASN A 90 -10.39 14.65 -6.01
CA ASN A 90 -10.63 15.97 -5.39
C ASN A 90 -9.48 16.99 -5.61
N GLY A 91 -8.39 16.57 -6.26
CA GLY A 91 -7.22 17.39 -6.56
C GLY A 91 -6.09 17.36 -5.51
N GLU A 92 -6.28 16.70 -4.37
CA GLU A 92 -5.24 16.54 -3.36
C GLU A 92 -4.13 15.60 -3.85
N SER A 93 -2.92 15.77 -3.32
CA SER A 93 -1.75 14.99 -3.74
C SER A 93 -1.04 14.39 -2.55
N GLU A 94 -0.75 13.10 -2.64
CA GLU A 94 -0.05 12.36 -1.59
C GLU A 94 0.97 11.39 -2.20
N SER A 95 1.72 10.72 -1.34
CA SER A 95 2.55 9.59 -1.75
C SER A 95 1.92 8.31 -1.24
N LEU A 96 1.90 7.27 -2.06
CA LEU A 96 1.41 5.94 -1.73
C LEU A 96 2.43 4.87 -2.12
N SER A 97 2.35 3.74 -1.43
CA SER A 97 3.05 2.51 -1.77
C SER A 97 2.20 1.67 -2.72
N PRO A 98 2.79 0.75 -3.52
CA PRO A 98 2.03 -0.06 -4.46
C PRO A 98 0.87 -0.86 -3.82
N TRP A 99 1.01 -1.26 -2.56
CA TRP A 99 0.00 -2.03 -1.82
C TRP A 99 -1.16 -1.19 -1.29
N ASP A 100 -1.04 0.13 -1.28
CA ASP A 100 -2.12 1.05 -0.87
C ASP A 100 -3.13 1.29 -2.00
N MET A 101 -2.87 0.78 -3.21
CA MET A 101 -3.63 1.03 -4.42
C MET A 101 -4.20 -0.26 -5.01
N GLU A 102 -5.45 -0.22 -5.46
CA GLU A 102 -6.11 -1.29 -6.22
C GLU A 102 -6.47 -0.82 -7.64
N PRO A 103 -6.47 -1.74 -8.64
CA PRO A 103 -7.00 -1.44 -9.96
C PRO A 103 -8.49 -1.09 -9.87
N VAL A 104 -8.92 -0.16 -10.73
CA VAL A 104 -10.34 0.17 -10.89
C VAL A 104 -10.97 -0.88 -11.80
N GLU A 105 -11.87 -1.67 -11.24
CA GLU A 105 -12.71 -2.57 -12.05
C GLU A 105 -13.67 -1.73 -12.91
N PRO A 106 -13.97 -2.10 -14.17
CA PRO A 106 -14.84 -1.31 -15.05
C PRO A 106 -16.25 -1.04 -14.47
N SER A 107 -16.74 -1.91 -13.60
CA SER A 107 -18.03 -1.75 -12.91
C SER A 107 -17.97 -0.92 -11.63
N ALA A 108 -16.78 -0.45 -11.25
CA ALA A 108 -16.50 0.24 -10.00
C ALA A 108 -15.90 1.63 -10.22
N GLU A 109 -16.13 2.23 -11.39
CA GLU A 109 -15.87 3.67 -11.59
C GLU A 109 -16.88 4.51 -10.79
N PRO A 110 -16.45 5.62 -10.18
CA PRO A 110 -17.34 6.47 -9.40
C PRO A 110 -18.36 7.14 -10.33
N VAL A 111 -19.64 7.09 -9.95
CA VAL A 111 -20.74 7.70 -10.72
C VAL A 111 -20.68 9.23 -10.67
N GLU A 112 -20.10 9.80 -9.62
CA GLU A 112 -19.88 11.24 -9.44
C GLU A 112 -18.44 11.49 -8.95
N VAL A 113 -17.75 12.46 -9.56
CA VAL A 113 -16.41 12.91 -9.17
C VAL A 113 -16.60 13.97 -8.07
N GLY A 114 -16.02 13.72 -6.88
CA GLY A 114 -16.07 14.63 -5.73
C GLY A 114 -15.24 15.89 -5.89
#